data_AF-A0A6L7LES1-F1
#
_entry.id   AF-A0A6L7LES1-F1
#
_cell.length_a   1.000
_cell.length_b   1.000
_cell.length_c   1.000
_cell.angle_alpha   90.00
_cell.angle_beta   90.00
_cell.angle_gamma   90.00
#
_symmetry.space_group_name_H-M   'P 1'
#
loop_
_entity.id
_entity.type
_entity.pdbx_description
1 polymer ?
#
loop_
_entity_poly.entity_id
_entity_poly.type
_entity_poly.pdbx_seq_one_letter_code
_entity_poly.pdbx_strand_id
1 'polypeptide(L)'
;MSPLESQVIQFREERFRYERKERVEKGIHAATDTQGRADCHSGRGRFRHGVRPCRVEVHTAERDAERPRGLDLRSGQESLPAGIGFHDRPNSLRPAEPTCAEGRREQPMTPMYRAAFSLLTLFTLALVGIVGCSESSPSPTDPTVVPPPTSTPVPTPTPINVEDLLRRSGEATSRLNTFHFRLEHNDEGSTPFSDTLDIIEAEGDVVSPDRISISFSGRFGGRFAMRASLITIGSDSYMTNPLTGNWEEVPAEVRPLGFFDPQQGIGVMMTGMRNPTLASKEGTEFRIEGDLDVQALRPLLGAVAQDGVVRVEVTLDKDTLYLKRAVIEGRVTASEPDGVIRTITLSSYNESITITAPDTG
;
A
#
# COMPACT_ATOMS: atom_id res chain seq x y z
N MET A 1 5.07 -8.37 37.79
CA MET A 1 4.79 -8.28 36.34
C MET A 1 3.41 -8.82 36.09
N SER A 2 2.58 -8.06 35.39
CA SER A 2 1.27 -8.54 34.96
C SER A 2 1.43 -9.57 33.83
N PRO A 3 0.43 -10.44 33.58
CA PRO A 3 0.43 -11.34 32.42
C PRO A 3 0.62 -10.61 31.09
N LEU A 4 0.12 -9.37 30.99
CA LEU A 4 0.26 -8.49 29.83
C LEU A 4 1.69 -7.99 29.61
N GLU A 5 2.42 -7.63 30.68
CA GLU A 5 3.82 -7.23 30.57
C GLU A 5 4.72 -8.39 30.14
N SER A 6 4.38 -9.62 30.53
CA SER A 6 5.11 -10.82 30.11
C SER A 6 4.91 -11.11 28.62
N GLN A 7 3.70 -10.92 28.09
CA GLN A 7 3.42 -11.09 26.66
C GLN A 7 4.10 -10.04 25.78
N VAL A 8 4.16 -8.79 26.23
CA VAL A 8 4.85 -7.71 25.50
C VAL A 8 6.37 -7.95 25.45
N ILE A 9 6.96 -8.45 26.54
CA ILE A 9 8.38 -8.80 26.58
C ILE A 9 8.66 -10.01 25.66
N GLN A 10 7.81 -11.04 25.71
CA GLN A 10 7.97 -12.22 24.85
C GLN A 10 7.87 -11.85 23.35
N PHE A 11 6.93 -10.99 22.98
CA PHE A 11 6.78 -10.53 21.59
C PHE A 11 7.99 -9.72 21.11
N ARG A 12 8.56 -8.89 21.98
CA ARG A 12 9.77 -8.12 21.67
C ARG A 12 10.98 -9.03 21.47
N GLU A 13 11.14 -10.06 22.29
CA GLU A 13 12.22 -11.04 22.15
C GLU A 13 12.10 -11.92 20.90
N GLU A 14 10.88 -12.32 20.52
CA GLU A 14 10.64 -13.10 19.30
C GLU A 14 10.91 -12.27 18.04
N ARG A 15 10.49 -10.99 18.01
CA ARG A 15 10.82 -10.07 16.91
C ARG A 15 12.34 -9.87 16.77
N PHE A 16 13.05 -9.67 17.89
CA PHE A 16 14.51 -9.55 17.87
C PHE A 16 15.21 -10.83 17.39
N ARG A 17 14.69 -12.03 17.73
CA ARG A 17 15.24 -13.29 17.21
C ARG A 17 15.02 -13.44 15.71
N TYR A 18 13.83 -13.07 15.22
CA TYR A 18 13.51 -13.14 13.80
C TYR A 18 14.40 -12.20 12.97
N GLU A 19 14.50 -10.92 13.36
CA GLU A 19 15.33 -9.93 12.68
C GLU A 19 16.83 -10.31 12.69
N ARG A 20 17.30 -10.96 13.76
CA ARG A 20 18.69 -11.44 13.84
C ARG A 20 18.94 -12.63 12.91
N LYS A 21 17.98 -13.55 12.79
CA LYS A 21 18.08 -14.70 11.90
C LYS A 21 18.07 -14.27 10.43
N GLU A 22 17.20 -13.32 10.09
CA GLU A 22 17.11 -12.73 8.75
C GLU A 22 18.39 -11.97 8.36
N ARG A 23 19.01 -11.26 9.31
CA ARG A 23 20.26 -10.53 9.08
C ARG A 23 21.47 -11.44 8.87
N VAL A 24 21.47 -12.61 9.51
CA VAL A 24 22.48 -13.67 9.32
C VAL A 24 22.28 -14.40 7.99
N GLU A 25 21.04 -14.72 7.61
CA GLU A 25 20.71 -15.35 6.32
C GLU A 25 21.00 -14.43 5.13
N LYS A 26 20.90 -13.11 5.31
CA LYS A 26 21.22 -12.09 4.28
C LYS A 26 22.70 -11.67 4.24
N GLY A 27 23.57 -12.25 5.08
CA GLY A 27 25.02 -11.94 5.07
C GLY A 27 25.38 -10.50 5.43
N ILE A 28 24.50 -9.77 6.15
CA ILE A 28 24.70 -8.35 6.45
C ILE A 28 25.56 -8.22 7.72
N HIS A 29 26.87 -8.04 7.54
CA HIS A 29 27.76 -7.60 8.61
C HIS A 29 27.64 -6.09 8.82
N ALA A 30 27.28 -5.67 10.03
CA ALA A 30 27.23 -4.25 10.39
C ALA A 30 28.65 -3.65 10.44
N ALA A 31 28.93 -2.73 9.54
CA ALA A 31 30.04 -1.79 9.69
C ALA A 31 29.62 -0.71 10.70
N THR A 32 30.31 -0.63 11.82
CA THR A 32 30.21 0.51 12.73
C THR A 32 30.99 1.68 12.12
N ASP A 33 30.27 2.66 11.57
CA ASP A 33 30.86 3.92 11.09
C ASP A 33 30.46 5.06 12.04
N THR A 34 31.42 5.53 12.81
CA THR A 34 31.35 6.74 13.63
C THR A 34 31.91 7.90 12.79
N GLN A 35 31.05 8.70 12.17
CA GLN A 35 31.47 9.94 11.50
C GLN A 35 30.79 11.16 12.13
N GLY A 36 31.49 11.75 13.11
CA GLY A 36 31.20 13.07 13.64
C GLY A 36 31.68 14.16 12.69
N ARG A 37 30.78 15.09 12.35
CA ARG A 37 30.95 16.23 11.45
C ARG A 37 31.75 17.34 12.14
N ALA A 38 32.87 17.77 11.53
CA ALA A 38 33.58 19.00 11.91
C ALA A 38 33.79 19.85 10.65
N ASP A 39 33.05 20.96 10.56
CA ASP A 39 33.26 22.02 9.57
C ASP A 39 34.40 22.93 10.03
N CYS A 40 35.40 23.16 9.17
CA CYS A 40 36.40 24.23 9.34
C CYS A 40 36.73 24.87 8.00
N HIS A 41 36.41 26.16 7.88
CA HIS A 41 36.74 27.04 6.77
C HIS A 41 38.25 27.39 6.75
N SER A 42 38.79 27.49 5.54
CA SER A 42 40.18 27.80 5.20
C SER A 42 40.59 29.25 5.50
N GLY A 43 41.76 29.44 6.10
CA GLY A 43 42.48 30.72 6.17
C GLY A 43 43.99 30.50 6.26
N ARG A 44 44.75 31.16 5.39
CA ARG A 44 46.21 31.00 5.17
C ARG A 44 47.05 31.42 6.39
N GLY A 45 48.19 30.75 6.61
CA GLY A 45 49.30 31.31 7.40
C GLY A 45 50.41 30.30 7.74
N ARG A 46 51.65 30.58 7.32
CA ARG A 46 52.88 29.88 7.72
C ARG A 46 53.16 30.12 9.22
N PHE A 47 53.67 29.14 9.95
CA PHE A 47 54.93 29.19 10.75
C PHE A 47 55.22 27.85 11.46
N ARG A 48 56.47 27.70 11.90
CA ARG A 48 57.22 26.48 12.29
C ARG A 48 56.96 25.95 13.71
N HIS A 49 57.43 24.70 13.89
CA HIS A 49 57.94 24.02 15.10
C HIS A 49 56.95 23.37 16.08
N GLY A 50 57.29 22.13 16.46
CA GLY A 50 57.25 21.71 17.87
C GLY A 50 56.30 20.55 18.20
N VAL A 51 56.90 19.40 18.48
CA VAL A 51 56.31 18.12 18.92
C VAL A 51 55.64 18.22 20.30
N ARG A 52 54.47 17.57 20.50
CA ARG A 52 54.19 16.49 21.50
C ARG A 52 52.70 16.07 21.52
N PRO A 53 52.37 14.78 21.74
CA PRO A 53 51.01 14.26 21.68
C PRO A 53 50.27 14.32 23.03
N CYS A 54 48.97 14.68 22.98
CA CYS A 54 48.06 14.55 24.11
C CYS A 54 47.41 13.16 24.15
N ARG A 55 47.61 12.49 25.28
CA ARG A 55 46.95 11.29 25.76
C ARG A 55 45.52 11.65 26.19
N VAL A 56 44.50 10.92 25.74
CA VAL A 56 43.14 11.01 26.26
C VAL A 56 42.85 9.75 27.04
N GLU A 57 42.70 9.89 28.36
CA GLU A 57 42.20 8.86 29.26
C GLU A 57 40.68 8.83 29.20
N VAL A 58 40.11 7.63 29.10
CA VAL A 58 38.67 7.37 29.12
C VAL A 58 38.29 6.98 30.54
N HIS A 59 37.49 7.79 31.21
CA HIS A 59 36.85 7.43 32.47
C HIS A 59 35.49 6.78 32.19
N THR A 60 35.38 5.48 32.49
CA THR A 60 34.12 4.76 32.66
C THR A 60 33.55 5.02 34.05
N ALA A 61 32.30 5.49 34.13
CA ALA A 61 31.56 5.63 35.38
C ALA A 61 30.58 4.45 35.55
N GLU A 62 30.94 3.57 36.47
CA GLU A 62 30.14 2.48 37.05
C GLU A 62 29.24 3.08 38.15
N ARG A 63 27.96 2.69 38.23
CA ARG A 63 27.10 3.04 39.37
C ARG A 63 26.62 1.79 40.07
N ASP A 64 27.10 1.68 41.30
CA ASP A 64 26.71 0.72 42.32
C ASP A 64 25.38 1.06 43.01
N ALA A 65 24.84 0.01 43.61
CA ALA A 65 23.61 -0.10 44.36
C ALA A 65 23.64 0.57 45.74
N GLU A 66 22.49 1.09 46.20
CA GLU A 66 22.22 1.33 47.62
C GLU A 66 20.79 0.90 48.02
N ARG A 67 20.73 0.17 49.15
CA ARG A 67 19.55 -0.16 49.97
C ARG A 67 18.98 1.08 50.66
N PRO A 68 17.76 0.97 51.23
CA PRO A 68 17.68 1.12 52.68
C PRO A 68 16.79 0.11 53.41
N ARG A 69 16.99 0.10 54.74
CA ARG A 69 16.38 -0.73 55.80
C ARG A 69 14.96 -0.29 56.13
N GLY A 70 14.20 -1.21 56.73
CA GLY A 70 12.76 -1.10 57.00
C GLY A 70 12.33 -0.37 58.26
N LEU A 71 11.02 -0.44 58.51
CA LEU A 71 10.33 -0.15 59.77
C LEU A 71 8.89 -0.73 59.72
N ASP A 72 8.28 -0.74 60.90
CA ASP A 72 7.52 -1.83 61.51
C ASP A 72 5.98 -1.70 61.42
N LEU A 73 5.28 -2.76 61.83
CA LEU A 73 3.83 -2.98 61.89
C LEU A 73 3.10 -2.17 62.99
N ARG A 74 1.83 -1.77 62.73
CA ARG A 74 0.65 -1.69 63.66
C ARG A 74 -0.56 -1.07 62.92
N SER A 75 -1.71 -1.74 62.77
CA SER A 75 -2.83 -1.96 63.71
C SER A 75 -3.86 -0.81 63.79
N GLY A 76 -5.15 -1.11 63.50
CA GLY A 76 -6.36 -0.40 63.99
C GLY A 76 -7.24 0.16 62.85
N GLN A 77 -8.42 -0.35 62.50
CA GLN A 77 -9.72 -0.50 63.21
C GLN A 77 -10.69 0.69 62.93
N GLU A 78 -11.93 0.35 62.54
CA GLU A 78 -13.18 1.16 62.57
C GLU A 78 -13.31 2.35 61.60
N SER A 79 -14.47 2.77 61.07
CA SER A 79 -15.88 2.35 61.10
C SER A 79 -16.67 3.23 60.09
N LEU A 80 -17.77 2.70 59.54
CA LEU A 80 -18.86 3.48 58.90
C LEU A 80 -19.67 4.21 60.00
N PRO A 81 -20.41 5.30 59.68
CA PRO A 81 -21.84 5.11 59.36
C PRO A 81 -22.45 6.11 58.34
N ALA A 82 -23.72 5.83 58.05
CA ALA A 82 -24.62 6.35 57.02
C ALA A 82 -25.25 7.74 57.27
N GLY A 83 -26.01 8.23 56.26
CA GLY A 83 -27.04 9.28 56.36
C GLY A 83 -27.18 10.10 55.07
N ILE A 84 -28.04 9.72 54.12
CA ILE A 84 -29.44 10.20 53.89
C ILE A 84 -29.57 11.73 53.75
N GLY A 85 -30.06 12.18 52.60
CA GLY A 85 -30.55 13.55 52.38
C GLY A 85 -31.02 13.82 50.95
N PHE A 86 -32.28 13.51 50.67
CA PHE A 86 -33.03 13.90 49.48
C PHE A 86 -33.51 15.36 49.63
N HIS A 87 -33.33 16.22 48.64
CA HIS A 87 -34.25 17.34 48.37
C HIS A 87 -34.18 17.86 46.93
N ASP A 88 -35.35 17.75 46.30
CA ASP A 88 -35.98 18.44 45.18
C ASP A 88 -35.40 19.73 44.55
N ARG A 89 -35.50 19.69 43.21
CA ARG A 89 -36.04 20.70 42.25
C ARG A 89 -35.12 21.65 41.47
N PRO A 90 -35.58 22.05 40.26
CA PRO A 90 -34.75 22.18 39.08
C PRO A 90 -34.47 23.64 38.73
N ASN A 91 -33.44 23.89 37.91
CA ASN A 91 -33.36 25.15 37.20
C ASN A 91 -33.10 24.94 35.71
N SER A 92 -34.03 25.51 34.95
CA SER A 92 -34.10 25.59 33.51
C SER A 92 -33.05 26.57 33.00
N LEU A 93 -32.19 26.15 32.08
CA LEU A 93 -31.58 27.05 31.10
C LEU A 93 -31.45 26.33 29.76
N ARG A 94 -32.31 26.76 28.82
CA ARG A 94 -32.20 26.51 27.37
C ARG A 94 -30.92 27.16 26.83
N PRO A 95 -30.32 26.59 25.80
CA PRO A 95 -29.77 27.39 24.71
C PRO A 95 -30.62 27.23 23.46
N ALA A 96 -30.75 28.34 22.73
CA ALA A 96 -31.52 28.50 21.51
C ALA A 96 -30.96 27.67 20.34
N GLU A 97 -31.87 27.03 19.61
CA GLU A 97 -31.67 26.58 18.23
C GLU A 97 -31.66 27.79 17.28
N PRO A 98 -30.79 27.82 16.26
CA PRO A 98 -31.07 28.52 15.03
C PRO A 98 -31.59 27.54 13.98
N THR A 99 -32.90 27.64 13.73
CA THR A 99 -33.59 27.21 12.52
C THR A 99 -32.97 27.88 11.29
N CYS A 100 -32.49 27.09 10.33
CA CYS A 100 -32.39 27.49 8.92
C CYS A 100 -33.25 26.55 8.10
N ALA A 101 -34.39 27.07 7.67
CA ALA A 101 -35.39 26.40 6.85
C ALA A 101 -34.99 26.39 5.37
N GLU A 102 -35.17 25.22 4.77
CA GLU A 102 -35.85 24.97 3.50
C GLU A 102 -35.45 25.81 2.27
N GLY A 103 -34.52 25.29 1.48
CA GLY A 103 -34.27 25.69 0.09
C GLY A 103 -34.53 24.52 -0.87
N ARG A 104 -35.76 23.98 -0.88
CA ARG A 104 -36.18 22.90 -1.79
C ARG A 104 -36.52 23.49 -3.17
N ARG A 105 -35.58 23.47 -4.11
CA ARG A 105 -35.87 23.61 -5.56
C ARG A 105 -35.80 22.24 -6.20
N GLU A 106 -36.97 21.65 -6.40
CA GLU A 106 -37.15 20.50 -7.29
C GLU A 106 -36.94 20.98 -8.74
N GLN A 107 -35.92 20.45 -9.41
CA GLN A 107 -35.81 20.49 -10.86
C GLN A 107 -36.21 19.12 -11.41
N PRO A 108 -37.21 19.03 -12.32
CA PRO A 108 -37.53 17.78 -12.97
C PRO A 108 -36.46 17.45 -14.03
N MET A 109 -35.65 16.42 -13.76
CA MET A 109 -34.83 15.78 -14.80
C MET A 109 -35.74 14.99 -15.73
N THR A 110 -35.73 15.37 -16.99
CA THR A 110 -36.38 14.67 -18.10
C THR A 110 -35.70 13.33 -18.39
N PRO A 111 -36.45 12.27 -18.78
CA PRO A 111 -35.88 10.96 -19.04
C PRO A 111 -35.43 10.77 -20.50
N MET A 112 -34.38 9.96 -20.62
CA MET A 112 -34.12 9.01 -21.71
C MET A 112 -33.76 9.56 -23.10
N TYR A 113 -32.45 9.69 -23.33
CA TYR A 113 -31.86 9.37 -24.64
C TYR A 113 -31.85 7.85 -24.82
N ARG A 114 -32.71 7.34 -25.70
CA ARG A 114 -32.70 5.94 -26.18
C ARG A 114 -32.80 5.95 -27.71
N ALA A 115 -31.66 5.69 -28.37
CA ALA A 115 -31.58 5.11 -29.72
C ALA A 115 -30.09 4.73 -29.93
N ALA A 116 -29.69 3.50 -29.59
CA ALA A 116 -29.72 2.34 -30.48
C ALA A 116 -28.79 2.49 -31.69
N PHE A 117 -27.48 2.31 -31.46
CA PHE A 117 -26.53 1.94 -32.51
C PHE A 117 -26.61 0.43 -32.71
N SER A 118 -27.22 0.00 -33.81
CA SER A 118 -27.23 -1.39 -34.25
C SER A 118 -27.27 -1.41 -35.78
N LEU A 119 -26.20 -1.95 -36.39
CA LEU A 119 -26.08 -2.66 -37.67
C LEU A 119 -24.62 -2.51 -38.14
N LEU A 120 -23.73 -3.46 -37.88
CA LEU A 120 -23.59 -4.78 -38.49
C LEU A 120 -23.07 -4.72 -39.96
N THR A 121 -21.77 -4.99 -40.08
CA THR A 121 -21.05 -5.76 -41.11
C THR A 121 -21.48 -5.67 -42.59
N LEU A 122 -20.52 -5.34 -43.46
CA LEU A 122 -20.12 -6.13 -44.64
C LEU A 122 -19.28 -5.24 -45.56
N PHE A 123 -17.97 -5.51 -45.71
CA PHE A 123 -17.28 -5.25 -46.97
C PHE A 123 -16.03 -6.13 -47.04
N THR A 124 -16.21 -7.35 -47.54
CA THR A 124 -15.14 -8.18 -48.06
C THR A 124 -15.20 -8.19 -49.59
N LEU A 125 -13.99 -8.30 -50.14
CA LEU A 125 -13.62 -8.85 -51.44
C LEU A 125 -13.33 -7.92 -52.63
N ALA A 126 -12.08 -8.08 -53.06
CA ALA A 126 -11.59 -8.21 -54.43
C ALA A 126 -11.30 -6.94 -55.24
N LEU A 127 -10.00 -6.66 -55.40
CA LEU A 127 -9.47 -6.39 -56.74
C LEU A 127 -8.04 -6.97 -56.88
N VAL A 128 -7.99 -7.99 -57.73
CA VAL A 128 -6.80 -8.60 -58.33
C VAL A 128 -6.21 -7.61 -59.34
N GLY A 129 -4.89 -7.43 -59.32
CA GLY A 129 -4.14 -6.70 -60.34
C GLY A 129 -2.73 -7.27 -60.46
N ILE A 130 -2.59 -8.25 -61.36
CA ILE A 130 -1.33 -8.87 -61.77
C ILE A 130 -0.66 -7.97 -62.83
N VAL A 131 0.67 -8.10 -62.95
CA VAL A 131 1.53 -7.89 -64.12
C VAL A 131 2.37 -6.61 -64.11
N GLY A 132 3.70 -6.80 -64.11
CA GLY A 132 4.66 -5.76 -64.49
C GLY A 132 6.11 -6.01 -64.08
N CYS A 133 6.67 -7.20 -64.27
CA CYS A 133 8.13 -7.37 -64.29
C CYS A 133 8.66 -6.78 -65.60
N SER A 134 9.35 -5.64 -65.52
CA SER A 134 10.16 -5.12 -66.63
C SER A 134 11.62 -5.39 -66.30
N GLU A 135 12.17 -6.46 -66.87
CA GLU A 135 13.61 -6.67 -67.01
C GLU A 135 14.15 -5.70 -68.06
N SER A 136 15.00 -4.76 -67.65
CA SER A 136 15.86 -4.00 -68.56
C SER A 136 17.31 -4.41 -68.31
N SER A 137 17.85 -5.16 -69.27
CA SER A 137 19.25 -5.60 -69.33
C SER A 137 20.21 -4.43 -69.60
N PRO A 138 21.44 -4.43 -69.05
CA PRO A 138 22.34 -3.27 -69.04
C PRO A 138 23.21 -3.16 -70.31
N SER A 139 23.51 -1.93 -70.71
CA SER A 139 24.55 -1.59 -71.69
C SER A 139 25.83 -1.15 -70.95
N PRO A 140 27.03 -1.42 -71.48
CA PRO A 140 28.28 -1.35 -70.74
C PRO A 140 28.93 0.04 -70.77
N THR A 141 29.90 0.23 -69.88
CA THR A 141 31.01 1.22 -69.87
C THR A 141 30.85 2.37 -68.86
N ASP A 142 31.39 2.19 -67.65
CA ASP A 142 32.27 3.15 -66.96
C ASP A 142 32.93 2.48 -65.72
N PRO A 143 34.19 2.76 -65.34
CA PRO A 143 34.83 2.11 -64.21
C PRO A 143 34.20 2.60 -62.90
N THR A 144 33.45 1.69 -62.26
CA THR A 144 32.72 1.96 -61.02
C THR A 144 33.69 2.27 -59.88
N VAL A 145 33.72 3.54 -59.49
CA VAL A 145 34.18 4.01 -58.18
C VAL A 145 33.33 3.28 -57.12
N VAL A 146 33.97 2.43 -56.31
CA VAL A 146 33.31 1.75 -55.18
C VAL A 146 32.89 2.82 -54.16
N PRO A 147 31.59 3.08 -53.93
CA PRO A 147 31.19 4.02 -52.89
C PRO A 147 31.56 3.43 -51.51
N PRO A 148 32.04 4.25 -50.56
CA PRO A 148 32.32 3.80 -49.20
C PRO A 148 31.06 3.20 -48.55
N PRO A 149 31.20 2.21 -47.64
CA PRO A 149 30.07 1.57 -47.00
C PRO A 149 29.17 2.62 -46.34
N THR A 150 27.92 2.69 -46.79
CA THR A 150 26.91 3.57 -46.21
C THR A 150 26.60 3.07 -44.80
N SER A 151 26.92 3.86 -43.78
CA SER A 151 26.61 3.55 -42.38
C SER A 151 25.11 3.33 -42.24
N THR A 152 24.70 2.11 -41.89
CA THR A 152 23.31 1.81 -41.52
C THR A 152 22.94 2.68 -40.32
N PRO A 153 21.86 3.47 -40.39
CA PRO A 153 21.45 4.28 -39.25
C PRO A 153 21.15 3.35 -38.08
N VAL A 154 21.83 3.57 -36.95
CA VAL A 154 21.48 2.91 -35.69
C VAL A 154 20.06 3.34 -35.35
N PRO A 155 19.11 2.42 -35.11
CA PRO A 155 17.74 2.80 -34.79
C PRO A 155 17.74 3.66 -33.52
N THR A 156 17.25 4.90 -33.64
CA THR A 156 16.99 5.75 -32.48
C THR A 156 15.94 5.06 -31.61
N PRO A 157 16.20 4.83 -30.31
CA PRO A 157 15.24 4.17 -29.45
C PRO A 157 13.94 4.97 -29.41
N THR A 158 12.82 4.32 -29.72
CA THR A 158 11.49 4.91 -29.61
C THR A 158 11.24 5.33 -28.15
N PRO A 159 10.82 6.57 -27.88
CA PRO A 159 10.45 6.99 -26.53
C PRO A 159 9.34 6.09 -25.97
N ILE A 160 9.48 5.67 -24.71
CA ILE A 160 8.44 4.89 -24.02
C ILE A 160 7.27 5.82 -23.71
N ASN A 161 6.07 5.46 -24.17
CA ASN A 161 4.82 6.11 -23.76
C ASN A 161 4.39 5.52 -22.41
N VAL A 162 4.48 6.31 -21.34
CA VAL A 162 4.29 5.84 -19.95
C VAL A 162 2.82 5.58 -19.66
N GLU A 163 1.92 6.41 -20.19
CA GLU A 163 0.47 6.25 -20.06
C GLU A 163 -0.01 4.96 -20.73
N ASP A 164 0.49 4.65 -21.94
CA ASP A 164 0.18 3.40 -22.63
C ASP A 164 0.73 2.19 -21.87
N LEU A 165 1.94 2.32 -21.31
CA LEU A 165 2.55 1.27 -20.49
C LEU A 165 1.70 0.98 -19.24
N LEU A 166 1.26 2.00 -18.50
CA LEU A 166 0.39 1.84 -17.34
C LEU A 166 -0.95 1.20 -17.73
N ARG A 167 -1.59 1.68 -18.80
CA ARG A 167 -2.85 1.11 -19.31
C ARG A 167 -2.72 -0.38 -19.62
N ARG A 168 -1.69 -0.77 -20.39
CA ARG A 168 -1.44 -2.17 -20.76
C ARG A 168 -1.14 -3.04 -19.54
N SER A 169 -0.43 -2.50 -18.55
CA SER A 169 -0.08 -3.21 -17.33
C SER A 169 -1.30 -3.41 -16.41
N GLY A 170 -2.16 -2.40 -16.32
CA GLY A 170 -3.45 -2.51 -15.65
C GLY A 170 -4.34 -3.57 -16.30
N GLU A 171 -4.42 -3.61 -17.63
CA GLU A 171 -5.14 -4.65 -18.39
C GLU A 171 -4.53 -6.05 -18.22
N ALA A 172 -3.20 -6.16 -18.23
CA ALA A 172 -2.53 -7.45 -18.05
C ALA A 172 -2.76 -8.01 -16.64
N THR A 173 -2.65 -7.17 -15.62
CA THR A 173 -2.82 -7.57 -14.22
C THR A 173 -4.29 -7.87 -13.89
N SER A 174 -5.25 -7.08 -14.40
CA SER A 174 -6.68 -7.32 -14.13
C SER A 174 -7.24 -8.60 -14.75
N ARG A 175 -6.52 -9.18 -15.72
CA ARG A 175 -6.87 -10.45 -16.38
C ARG A 175 -6.27 -11.68 -15.70
N LEU A 176 -5.54 -11.51 -14.60
CA LEU A 176 -5.02 -12.63 -13.84
C LEU A 176 -6.16 -13.49 -13.30
N ASN A 177 -6.02 -14.81 -13.46
CA ASN A 177 -6.97 -15.76 -12.88
C ASN A 177 -6.76 -15.87 -11.37
N THR A 178 -5.50 -15.86 -10.95
CA THR A 178 -5.11 -15.93 -9.55
C THR A 178 -3.90 -15.06 -9.26
N PHE A 179 -3.79 -14.57 -8.04
CA PHE A 179 -2.58 -13.97 -7.51
C PHE A 179 -2.64 -13.91 -5.98
N HIS A 180 -1.47 -13.89 -5.37
CA HIS A 180 -1.28 -13.57 -3.96
C HIS A 180 -1.02 -12.08 -3.81
N PHE A 181 -1.49 -11.47 -2.72
CA PHE A 181 -1.18 -10.10 -2.36
C PHE A 181 -0.78 -9.98 -0.89
N ARG A 182 0.03 -8.97 -0.62
CA ARG A 182 0.38 -8.53 0.73
C ARG A 182 0.31 -7.00 0.81
N LEU A 183 -0.38 -6.50 1.83
CA LEU A 183 -0.50 -5.10 2.20
C LEU A 183 0.22 -4.89 3.53
N GLU A 184 1.16 -3.93 3.52
CA GLU A 184 1.89 -3.48 4.68
C GLU A 184 1.85 -1.95 4.77
N HIS A 185 2.02 -1.43 5.98
CA HIS A 185 2.20 0.00 6.21
C HIS A 185 3.59 0.28 6.78
N ASN A 186 4.02 1.55 6.74
CA ASN A 186 5.09 2.00 7.62
C ASN A 186 4.70 1.81 9.11
N ASP A 187 5.66 1.80 10.03
CA ASP A 187 5.50 1.37 11.43
C ASP A 187 4.30 1.98 12.20
N GLU A 188 3.86 3.18 11.82
CA GLU A 188 2.74 3.90 12.47
C GLU A 188 1.45 3.94 11.63
N GLY A 189 1.48 3.44 10.39
CA GLY A 189 0.37 3.50 9.45
C GLY A 189 -0.70 2.43 9.66
N SER A 190 -1.91 2.72 9.18
CA SER A 190 -3.00 1.75 9.03
C SER A 190 -3.97 2.22 7.94
N THR A 191 -4.81 1.30 7.48
CA THR A 191 -5.93 1.60 6.58
C THR A 191 -7.25 1.41 7.34
N PRO A 192 -8.06 2.46 7.51
CA PRO A 192 -9.39 2.34 8.07
C PRO A 192 -10.27 1.48 7.17
N PHE A 193 -10.79 0.40 7.72
CA PHE A 193 -11.71 -0.51 7.04
C PHE A 193 -13.17 -0.26 7.43
N SER A 194 -13.38 0.21 8.67
CA SER A 194 -14.67 0.73 9.16
C SER A 194 -14.40 1.79 10.24
N ASP A 195 -15.45 2.42 10.76
CA ASP A 195 -15.36 3.37 11.88
C ASP A 195 -14.68 2.79 13.14
N THR A 196 -14.57 1.47 13.24
CA THR A 196 -14.04 0.77 14.42
C THR A 196 -12.85 -0.13 14.14
N LEU A 197 -12.47 -0.34 12.87
CA LEU A 197 -11.43 -1.30 12.50
C LEU A 197 -10.39 -0.65 11.60
N ASP A 198 -9.15 -0.62 12.09
CA ASP A 198 -7.97 -0.24 11.33
C ASP A 198 -7.15 -1.48 10.96
N ILE A 199 -6.80 -1.64 9.70
CA ILE A 199 -5.94 -2.74 9.20
C ILE A 199 -4.49 -2.27 9.21
N ILE A 200 -3.61 -3.03 9.86
CA ILE A 200 -2.16 -2.76 9.90
C ILE A 200 -1.46 -3.58 8.81
N GLU A 201 -1.82 -4.85 8.68
CA GLU A 201 -1.26 -5.77 7.69
C GLU A 201 -2.37 -6.66 7.16
N ALA A 202 -2.30 -7.02 5.89
CA ALA A 202 -3.17 -8.03 5.31
C ALA A 202 -2.40 -8.83 4.25
N GLU A 203 -2.68 -10.12 4.16
CA GLU A 203 -2.17 -10.97 3.10
C GLU A 203 -3.24 -11.95 2.67
N GLY A 204 -3.23 -12.35 1.40
CA GLY A 204 -4.29 -13.19 0.91
C GLY A 204 -4.16 -13.55 -0.55
N ASP A 205 -5.09 -14.39 -0.98
CA ASP A 205 -5.18 -14.89 -2.34
C ASP A 205 -6.48 -14.44 -2.98
N VAL A 206 -6.39 -14.11 -4.26
CA VAL A 206 -7.53 -13.80 -5.11
C VAL A 206 -7.63 -14.89 -6.17
N VAL A 207 -8.83 -15.43 -6.34
CA VAL A 207 -9.20 -16.31 -7.45
C VAL A 207 -10.38 -15.65 -8.15
N SER A 208 -10.10 -15.11 -9.33
CA SER A 208 -11.06 -14.44 -10.20
C SER A 208 -12.20 -15.38 -10.62
N PRO A 209 -13.46 -14.91 -10.71
CA PRO A 209 -13.88 -13.52 -10.54
C PRO A 209 -14.26 -13.11 -9.11
N ASP A 210 -14.49 -14.05 -8.19
CA ASP A 210 -15.31 -13.79 -7.01
C ASP A 210 -14.88 -14.52 -5.72
N ARG A 211 -13.63 -15.01 -5.67
CA ARG A 211 -13.11 -15.72 -4.49
C ARG A 211 -11.90 -15.02 -3.92
N ILE A 212 -11.95 -14.75 -2.62
CA ILE A 212 -10.91 -14.04 -1.89
C ILE A 212 -10.72 -14.72 -0.54
N SER A 213 -9.47 -14.93 -0.14
CA SER A 213 -9.10 -15.43 1.19
C SER A 213 -8.04 -14.52 1.76
N ILE A 214 -8.32 -13.87 2.89
CA ILE A 214 -7.43 -12.89 3.52
C ILE A 214 -7.19 -13.28 4.96
N SER A 215 -5.96 -13.11 5.42
CA SER A 215 -5.62 -13.00 6.83
C SER A 215 -5.11 -11.59 7.10
N PHE A 216 -5.58 -10.96 8.18
CA PHE A 216 -5.19 -9.59 8.49
C PHE A 216 -4.95 -9.39 9.99
N SER A 217 -4.15 -8.39 10.30
CA SER A 217 -3.98 -7.87 11.65
C SER A 217 -4.40 -6.40 11.70
N GLY A 218 -4.95 -5.99 12.83
CA GLY A 218 -5.55 -4.67 12.95
C GLY A 218 -5.77 -4.22 14.38
N ARG A 219 -6.41 -3.06 14.51
CA ARG A 219 -6.83 -2.50 15.79
C ARG A 219 -8.33 -2.26 15.78
N PHE A 220 -9.02 -2.82 16.77
CA PHE A 220 -10.43 -2.52 17.03
C PHE A 220 -10.54 -1.35 18.02
N GLY A 221 -11.37 -0.36 17.71
CA GLY A 221 -11.57 0.85 18.51
C GLY A 221 -10.28 1.66 18.73
N GLY A 222 -9.32 1.56 17.79
CA GLY A 222 -8.01 2.22 17.84
C GLY A 222 -7.06 1.70 18.92
N ARG A 223 -7.41 0.65 19.67
CA ARG A 223 -6.65 0.22 20.88
C ARG A 223 -6.43 -1.29 20.97
N PHE A 224 -7.39 -2.09 20.58
CA PHE A 224 -7.33 -3.54 20.79
C PHE A 224 -6.75 -4.22 19.56
N ALA A 225 -5.53 -4.74 19.70
CA ALA A 225 -4.93 -5.53 18.64
C ALA A 225 -5.76 -6.80 18.38
N MET A 226 -6.01 -7.11 17.12
CA MET A 226 -6.73 -8.30 16.71
C MET A 226 -6.10 -8.91 15.45
N ARG A 227 -6.38 -10.20 15.26
CA ARG A 227 -6.15 -10.92 14.01
C ARG A 227 -7.43 -11.63 13.64
N ALA A 228 -7.72 -11.67 12.35
CA ALA A 228 -8.83 -12.43 11.81
C ALA A 228 -8.52 -12.84 10.37
N SER A 229 -9.26 -13.83 9.89
CA SER A 229 -9.28 -14.24 8.50
C SER A 229 -10.68 -14.04 7.94
N LEU A 230 -10.76 -13.75 6.64
CA LEU A 230 -12.00 -13.54 5.91
C LEU A 230 -11.92 -14.33 4.60
N ILE A 231 -12.98 -15.08 4.29
CA ILE A 231 -13.16 -15.76 3.01
C ILE A 231 -14.43 -15.23 2.37
N THR A 232 -14.35 -14.78 1.13
CA THR A 232 -15.51 -14.43 0.29
C THR A 232 -15.57 -15.38 -0.89
N ILE A 233 -16.76 -15.94 -1.17
CA ILE A 233 -17.05 -16.77 -2.34
C ILE A 233 -18.38 -16.30 -2.92
N GLY A 234 -18.32 -15.57 -4.03
CA GLY A 234 -19.51 -14.96 -4.61
C GLY A 234 -20.16 -13.96 -3.65
N SER A 235 -21.39 -14.23 -3.23
CA SER A 235 -22.11 -13.42 -2.22
C SER A 235 -21.78 -13.78 -0.78
N ASP A 236 -21.20 -14.94 -0.55
CA ASP A 236 -21.09 -15.53 0.78
C ASP A 236 -19.77 -15.08 1.40
N SER A 237 -19.80 -14.78 2.70
CA SER A 237 -18.62 -14.31 3.43
C SER A 237 -18.53 -15.00 4.77
N TYR A 238 -17.32 -15.39 5.14
CA TYR A 238 -17.00 -16.07 6.40
C TYR A 238 -15.87 -15.32 7.05
N MET A 239 -15.96 -15.07 8.36
CA MET A 239 -14.91 -14.40 9.10
C MET A 239 -14.62 -15.18 10.38
N THR A 240 -13.34 -15.29 10.75
CA THR A 240 -13.00 -15.83 12.07
C THR A 240 -13.39 -14.84 13.15
N ASN A 241 -14.10 -15.31 14.18
CA ASN A 241 -14.34 -14.52 15.37
C ASN A 241 -13.00 -14.20 16.07
N PRO A 242 -12.65 -12.93 16.29
CA PRO A 242 -11.35 -12.56 16.83
C PRO A 242 -11.14 -12.98 18.29
N LEU A 243 -12.20 -13.36 19.02
CA LEU A 243 -12.12 -13.84 20.40
C LEU A 243 -11.95 -15.36 20.48
N THR A 244 -12.62 -16.12 19.60
CA THR A 244 -12.63 -17.59 19.66
C THR A 244 -11.75 -18.24 18.60
N GLY A 245 -11.47 -17.55 17.50
CA GLY A 245 -10.79 -18.08 16.31
C GLY A 245 -11.67 -18.93 15.41
N ASN A 246 -12.93 -19.17 15.78
CA ASN A 246 -13.85 -20.01 15.00
C ASN A 246 -14.37 -19.25 13.78
N TRP A 247 -14.60 -19.97 12.68
CA TRP A 247 -15.27 -19.41 11.51
C TRP A 247 -16.75 -19.19 11.78
N GLU A 248 -17.22 -17.99 11.44
CA GLU A 248 -18.62 -17.61 11.50
C GLU A 248 -19.04 -17.08 10.12
N GLU A 249 -20.27 -17.39 9.73
CA GLU A 249 -20.87 -16.81 8.54
C GLU A 249 -21.20 -15.34 8.80
N VAL A 250 -20.81 -14.48 7.86
CA VAL A 250 -21.13 -13.05 7.90
C VAL A 250 -22.44 -12.82 7.17
N PRO A 251 -23.43 -12.14 7.78
CA PRO A 251 -24.69 -11.84 7.11
C PRO A 251 -24.48 -11.17 5.74
N ALA A 252 -25.25 -11.61 4.74
CA ALA A 252 -25.12 -11.17 3.35
C ALA A 252 -25.34 -9.65 3.16
N GLU A 253 -25.97 -8.98 4.13
CA GLU A 253 -26.17 -7.53 4.12
C GLU A 253 -24.89 -6.76 4.43
N VAL A 254 -23.93 -7.36 5.15
CA VAL A 254 -22.74 -6.66 5.66
C VAL A 254 -21.61 -6.62 4.63
N ARG A 255 -21.47 -7.66 3.79
CA ARG A 255 -20.42 -7.83 2.74
C ARG A 255 -19.13 -7.04 3.04
N PRO A 256 -18.28 -7.51 3.95
CA PRO A 256 -17.10 -6.76 4.41
C PRO A 256 -16.18 -6.31 3.28
N LEU A 257 -16.03 -7.14 2.23
CA LEU A 257 -15.26 -6.83 1.03
C LEU A 257 -16.14 -6.48 -0.17
N GLY A 258 -17.38 -6.05 0.04
CA GLY A 258 -18.30 -5.72 -1.06
C GLY A 258 -17.81 -4.55 -1.93
N PHE A 259 -16.83 -3.78 -1.46
CA PHE A 259 -16.15 -2.74 -2.23
C PHE A 259 -14.89 -3.24 -2.95
N PHE A 260 -14.31 -4.36 -2.52
CA PHE A 260 -12.99 -4.82 -2.98
C PHE A 260 -13.14 -5.60 -4.28
N ASP A 261 -12.82 -4.93 -5.38
CA ASP A 261 -12.71 -5.53 -6.71
C ASP A 261 -11.28 -5.28 -7.20
N PRO A 262 -10.37 -6.25 -7.05
CA PRO A 262 -8.99 -6.05 -7.46
C PRO A 262 -8.83 -5.96 -8.99
N GLN A 263 -9.70 -6.60 -9.78
CA GLN A 263 -9.63 -6.52 -11.24
C GLN A 263 -9.96 -5.10 -11.70
N GLN A 264 -11.06 -4.53 -11.20
CA GLN A 264 -11.44 -3.16 -11.49
C GLN A 264 -10.45 -2.17 -10.86
N GLY A 265 -10.12 -2.36 -9.58
CA GLY A 265 -9.33 -1.43 -8.78
C GLY A 265 -7.92 -1.24 -9.31
N ILE A 266 -7.22 -2.31 -9.70
CA ILE A 266 -5.87 -2.21 -10.27
C ILE A 266 -5.91 -1.44 -11.60
N GLY A 267 -6.88 -1.74 -12.48
CA GLY A 267 -7.01 -1.05 -13.76
C GLY A 267 -7.31 0.44 -13.60
N VAL A 268 -8.23 0.80 -12.70
CA VAL A 268 -8.58 2.19 -12.37
C VAL A 268 -7.39 2.93 -11.76
N MET A 269 -6.66 2.30 -10.83
CA MET A 269 -5.45 2.88 -10.23
C MET A 269 -4.40 3.20 -11.30
N MET A 270 -4.09 2.25 -12.20
CA MET A 270 -3.06 2.42 -13.23
C MET A 270 -3.42 3.50 -14.25
N THR A 271 -4.67 3.51 -14.71
CA THR A 271 -5.13 4.48 -15.73
C THR A 271 -5.47 5.85 -15.14
N GLY A 272 -5.72 5.93 -13.84
CA GLY A 272 -6.00 7.16 -13.11
C GLY A 272 -4.77 7.96 -12.67
N MET A 273 -3.56 7.39 -12.79
CA MET A 273 -2.32 8.10 -12.46
C MET A 273 -2.13 9.32 -13.36
N ARG A 274 -1.96 10.49 -12.74
CA ARG A 274 -1.69 11.77 -13.40
C ARG A 274 -0.20 12.05 -13.38
N ASN A 275 0.26 12.73 -14.43
CA ASN A 275 1.66 13.10 -14.64
C ASN A 275 2.64 11.93 -14.44
N PRO A 276 2.37 10.73 -15.01
CA PRO A 276 3.22 9.58 -14.75
C PRO A 276 4.61 9.79 -15.34
N THR A 277 5.64 9.50 -14.56
CA THR A 277 7.04 9.60 -14.98
C THR A 277 7.74 8.27 -14.80
N LEU A 278 8.51 7.88 -15.81
CA LEU A 278 9.34 6.68 -15.75
C LEU A 278 10.57 6.97 -14.88
N ALA A 279 10.50 6.59 -13.61
CA ALA A 279 11.56 6.77 -12.63
C ALA A 279 12.76 5.85 -12.90
N SER A 280 12.51 4.61 -13.32
CA SER A 280 13.57 3.70 -13.75
C SER A 280 13.09 2.72 -14.82
N LYS A 281 14.01 2.35 -15.71
CA LYS A 281 13.85 1.29 -16.72
C LYS A 281 15.05 0.34 -16.74
N GLU A 282 15.82 0.26 -15.67
CA GLU A 282 16.96 -0.66 -15.55
C GLU A 282 16.52 -2.06 -15.13
N GLY A 283 17.37 -3.06 -15.33
CA GLY A 283 17.07 -4.45 -14.96
C GLY A 283 15.83 -5.03 -15.66
N THR A 284 15.05 -5.83 -14.94
CA THR A 284 13.86 -6.55 -15.44
C THR A 284 12.54 -5.82 -15.13
N GLU A 285 12.59 -4.60 -14.59
CA GLU A 285 11.40 -3.91 -14.09
C GLU A 285 11.30 -2.47 -14.64
N PHE A 286 10.07 -1.97 -14.75
CA PHE A 286 9.78 -0.55 -14.86
C PHE A 286 9.36 -0.02 -13.50
N ARG A 287 9.90 1.13 -13.09
CA ARG A 287 9.38 1.91 -11.95
C ARG A 287 8.79 3.20 -12.47
N ILE A 288 7.53 3.42 -12.16
CA ILE A 288 6.76 4.57 -12.63
C ILE A 288 6.19 5.27 -11.41
N GLU A 289 6.33 6.57 -11.36
CA GLU A 289 5.78 7.38 -10.29
C GLU A 289 4.72 8.32 -10.85
N GLY A 290 3.70 8.68 -10.07
CA GLY A 290 2.65 9.60 -10.48
C GLY A 290 1.81 10.04 -9.30
N ASP A 291 0.78 10.83 -9.59
CA ASP A 291 -0.17 11.32 -8.60
C ASP A 291 -1.53 10.71 -8.86
N LEU A 292 -2.20 10.22 -7.82
CA LEU A 292 -3.50 9.58 -7.95
C LEU A 292 -4.54 10.31 -7.10
N ASP A 293 -5.70 10.57 -7.67
CA ASP A 293 -6.85 11.02 -6.89
C ASP A 293 -7.31 9.91 -5.94
N VAL A 294 -7.51 10.22 -4.67
CA VAL A 294 -7.88 9.23 -3.65
C VAL A 294 -9.16 8.46 -4.01
N GLN A 295 -10.07 9.07 -4.77
CA GLN A 295 -11.30 8.41 -5.23
C GLN A 295 -11.04 7.22 -6.15
N ALA A 296 -9.90 7.19 -6.86
CA ALA A 296 -9.52 6.07 -7.71
C ALA A 296 -9.20 4.80 -6.90
N LEU A 297 -8.91 4.93 -5.59
CA LEU A 297 -8.60 3.81 -4.70
C LEU A 297 -9.85 3.19 -4.05
N ARG A 298 -11.03 3.79 -4.24
CA ARG A 298 -12.29 3.32 -3.63
C ARG A 298 -12.60 1.84 -3.89
N PRO A 299 -12.38 1.27 -5.11
CA PRO A 299 -12.58 -0.16 -5.37
C PRO A 299 -11.57 -1.09 -4.68
N LEU A 300 -10.51 -0.55 -4.08
CA LEU A 300 -9.49 -1.33 -3.37
C LEU A 300 -9.57 -1.16 -1.85
N LEU A 301 -9.90 0.04 -1.38
CA LEU A 301 -9.84 0.40 0.04
C LEU A 301 -11.21 0.67 0.66
N GLY A 302 -12.27 0.75 -0.14
CA GLY A 302 -13.61 1.04 0.36
C GLY A 302 -13.77 2.52 0.66
N ALA A 303 -13.96 2.89 1.92
CA ALA A 303 -14.14 4.30 2.30
C ALA A 303 -12.85 5.11 2.09
N VAL A 304 -12.94 6.19 1.32
CA VAL A 304 -11.84 7.13 1.04
C VAL A 304 -12.32 8.57 1.19
N ALA A 305 -11.41 9.52 1.41
CA ALA A 305 -11.71 10.94 1.48
C ALA A 305 -12.33 11.45 0.17
N GLN A 306 -13.29 12.38 0.26
CA GLN A 306 -14.01 12.92 -0.92
C GLN A 306 -13.09 13.64 -1.92
N ASP A 307 -12.00 14.20 -1.42
CA ASP A 307 -10.95 14.87 -2.15
C ASP A 307 -9.58 14.48 -1.59
N GLY A 308 -8.55 14.70 -2.39
CA GLY A 308 -7.18 14.40 -2.00
C GLY A 308 -6.37 13.79 -3.13
N VAL A 309 -5.05 13.84 -2.96
CA VAL A 309 -4.09 13.29 -3.89
C VAL A 309 -3.04 12.53 -3.11
N VAL A 310 -2.70 11.34 -3.59
CA VAL A 310 -1.61 10.52 -3.06
C VAL A 310 -0.53 10.35 -4.11
N ARG A 311 0.72 10.23 -3.65
CA ARG A 311 1.85 9.86 -4.50
C ARG A 311 1.81 8.34 -4.67
N VAL A 312 1.94 7.87 -5.92
CA VAL A 312 1.97 6.44 -6.22
C VAL A 312 3.24 6.10 -6.97
N GLU A 313 3.96 5.08 -6.51
CA GLU A 313 5.00 4.40 -7.27
C GLU A 313 4.55 2.98 -7.59
N VAL A 314 4.56 2.60 -8.86
CA VAL A 314 4.31 1.22 -9.30
C VAL A 314 5.58 0.59 -9.85
N THR A 315 5.78 -0.69 -9.52
CA THR A 315 6.82 -1.54 -10.08
C THR A 315 6.17 -2.59 -10.96
N LEU A 316 6.56 -2.63 -12.22
CA LEU A 316 6.00 -3.50 -13.26
C LEU A 316 7.08 -4.44 -13.79
N ASP A 317 6.72 -5.70 -14.01
CA ASP A 317 7.57 -6.65 -14.72
C ASP A 317 7.67 -6.29 -16.21
N LYS A 318 8.86 -6.33 -16.82
CA LYS A 318 9.03 -5.92 -18.23
C LYS A 318 8.49 -6.92 -19.24
N ASP A 319 8.51 -8.20 -18.90
CA ASP A 319 8.17 -9.27 -19.84
C ASP A 319 6.66 -9.52 -19.83
N THR A 320 6.06 -9.52 -18.64
CA THR A 320 4.64 -9.81 -18.44
C THR A 320 3.76 -8.58 -18.30
N LEU A 321 4.34 -7.42 -17.96
CA LEU A 321 3.63 -6.19 -17.58
C LEU A 321 2.75 -6.34 -16.33
N TYR A 322 2.97 -7.37 -15.52
CA TYR A 322 2.25 -7.52 -14.26
C TYR A 322 2.73 -6.49 -13.24
N LEU A 323 1.76 -5.93 -12.50
CA LEU A 323 2.04 -5.17 -11.30
C LEU A 323 2.69 -6.07 -10.25
N LYS A 324 3.92 -5.74 -9.84
CA LYS A 324 4.62 -6.41 -8.74
C LYS A 324 4.47 -5.70 -7.42
N ARG A 325 4.53 -4.37 -7.43
CA ARG A 325 4.45 -3.55 -6.22
C ARG A 325 3.77 -2.22 -6.50
N ALA A 326 2.90 -1.77 -5.61
CA ALA A 326 2.40 -0.41 -5.55
C ALA A 326 2.74 0.19 -4.18
N VAL A 327 3.39 1.35 -4.17
CA VAL A 327 3.63 2.14 -2.96
C VAL A 327 2.77 3.38 -3.06
N ILE A 328 1.89 3.57 -2.07
CA ILE A 328 0.94 4.69 -2.00
C ILE A 328 1.30 5.51 -0.76
N GLU A 329 1.75 6.73 -0.98
CA GLU A 329 2.15 7.65 0.08
C GLU A 329 1.13 8.80 0.18
N GLY A 330 0.65 9.00 1.40
CA GLY A 330 -0.29 10.05 1.76
C GLY A 330 -1.58 9.50 2.39
N ARG A 331 -2.44 10.45 2.77
CA ARG A 331 -3.76 10.17 3.36
C ARG A 331 -4.71 9.67 2.29
N VAL A 332 -5.34 8.53 2.51
CA VAL A 332 -6.49 8.05 1.71
C VAL A 332 -7.82 8.33 2.42
N THR A 333 -7.79 8.56 3.73
CA THR A 333 -8.94 9.04 4.53
C THR A 333 -8.57 10.29 5.32
N ALA A 334 -9.57 11.09 5.70
CA ALA A 334 -9.35 12.31 6.48
C ALA A 334 -8.88 12.03 7.93
N SER A 335 -9.14 10.82 8.45
CA SER A 335 -8.76 10.40 9.80
C SER A 335 -7.31 9.95 9.92
N GLU A 336 -6.62 9.74 8.80
CA GLU A 336 -5.24 9.25 8.82
C GLU A 336 -4.23 10.31 9.25
N PRO A 337 -3.15 9.91 9.93
CA PRO A 337 -2.01 10.80 10.12
C PRO A 337 -1.35 11.17 8.79
N ASP A 338 -0.55 12.23 8.78
CA ASP A 338 0.30 12.53 7.63
C ASP A 338 1.40 11.46 7.50
N GLY A 339 1.87 11.22 6.27
CA GLY A 339 3.01 10.32 6.03
C GLY A 339 2.71 8.83 6.13
N VAL A 340 1.44 8.43 6.05
CA VAL A 340 1.10 7.00 5.89
C VAL A 340 1.59 6.51 4.55
N ILE A 341 2.34 5.41 4.55
CA ILE A 341 2.82 4.73 3.35
C ILE A 341 2.23 3.33 3.34
N ARG A 342 1.53 2.98 2.26
CA ARG A 342 1.02 1.63 1.99
C ARG A 342 1.88 0.98 0.94
N THR A 343 2.35 -0.24 1.22
CA THR A 343 3.02 -1.07 0.22
C THR A 343 2.16 -2.29 -0.06
N ILE A 344 1.70 -2.40 -1.30
CA ILE A 344 1.01 -3.58 -1.81
C ILE A 344 1.98 -4.33 -2.71
N THR A 345 2.20 -5.61 -2.45
CA THR A 345 3.00 -6.51 -3.29
C THR A 345 2.12 -7.60 -3.86
N LEU A 346 2.26 -7.91 -5.14
CA LEU A 346 1.58 -9.04 -5.79
C LEU A 346 2.60 -10.12 -6.18
N SER A 347 2.19 -11.37 -6.11
CA SER A 347 3.00 -12.54 -6.46
C SER A 347 2.14 -13.74 -6.85
N SER A 348 2.78 -14.89 -7.12
CA SER A 348 2.09 -16.17 -7.40
C SER A 348 1.03 -16.07 -8.50
N TYR A 349 1.35 -15.35 -9.57
CA TYR A 349 0.44 -15.05 -10.67
C TYR A 349 0.01 -16.32 -11.42
N ASN A 350 -1.29 -16.50 -11.61
CA ASN A 350 -1.89 -17.64 -12.31
C ASN A 350 -1.48 -19.02 -11.77
N GLU A 351 -1.04 -19.11 -10.51
CA GLU A 351 -0.84 -20.38 -9.82
C GLU A 351 -2.18 -21.07 -9.52
N SER A 352 -2.18 -22.41 -9.46
CA SER A 352 -3.38 -23.19 -9.17
C SER A 352 -3.74 -23.10 -7.69
N ILE A 353 -4.63 -22.17 -7.35
CA ILE A 353 -5.13 -21.94 -5.98
C ILE A 353 -6.62 -22.28 -5.93
N THR A 354 -7.06 -22.91 -4.84
CA THR A 354 -8.48 -23.19 -4.57
C THR A 354 -8.87 -22.59 -3.23
N ILE A 355 -9.95 -21.81 -3.21
CA ILE A 355 -10.55 -21.23 -2.01
C ILE A 355 -11.91 -21.89 -1.79
N THR A 356 -12.08 -22.54 -0.65
CA THR A 356 -13.32 -23.23 -0.24
C THR A 356 -13.94 -22.56 0.97
N ALA A 357 -15.25 -22.74 1.16
CA ALA A 357 -15.92 -22.31 2.38
C ALA A 357 -15.29 -23.05 3.58
N PRO A 358 -15.11 -22.38 4.72
CA PRO A 358 -14.65 -23.01 5.94
C PRO A 358 -15.78 -23.83 6.60
N ASP A 359 -15.41 -24.75 7.49
CA ASP A 359 -16.38 -25.38 8.38
C ASP A 359 -16.86 -24.37 9.42
N THR A 360 -18.15 -24.06 9.40
CA THR A 360 -18.81 -23.26 10.43
C THR A 360 -19.38 -24.19 11.51
N GLY A 361 -19.13 -23.84 12.78
CA GLY A 361 -19.42 -24.69 13.94
C GLY A 361 -20.86 -24.68 14.41
#